data_AF-A0A8D8ZYR0-F1
#
_entry.id   AF-A0A8D8ZYR0-F1
#
_cell.length_a   1.000
_cell.length_b   1.000
_cell.length_c   1.000
_cell.angle_alpha   90.00
_cell.angle_beta   90.00
_cell.angle_gamma   90.00
#
_symmetry.space_group_name_H-M   'P 1'
#
loop_
_entity.id
_entity.type
_entity.pdbx_description
1 polymer ?
#
loop_
_entity_poly.entity_id
_entity_poly.type
_entity_poly.pdbx_seq_one_letter_code
_entity_poly.pdbx_strand_id
1 'polypeptide(L)'
;MNSVQKLLSSDETIISSHDVSLVQGWMRSSKNLIILEKNRDLKALLVVSETVDYALPIDSDFKFDIDSESKSKNAGDVFISISYQKHKLLFEMLPPSKANTFINELLRAMEHQSRRKTAGDYSWLKKYSNKTDLSLENQGVVMDASKLLLDYNEHIPRHSVARGAMQPVAARDSVIKYQMGMMEDEYTYTQGIQIFIGTWNVNGQSPSVSLSDWLSFTTDPPHVYAIGFQELDLSKEAFLFNETPKEGEWLRAVTKSLHPGAVYKEICLVRLVGMMLIVFVEENLAQHVDHVACDSVGTGIMGKLGNKGGVAIRLDLHTTSLCFVNSHLAAHTEEYERRNQDYHDIDSRIAFTGFLPPKSIKDHDQIYWLGDLNYRITELDLLKVKSLINLGKYETVVEHDQLKRQHTLGHVFRGYKEGTIQFKPTYKYDVGTDDWDSSEKARAPAWCDRVLYRGEGIRQLVDYTSIPILKISDHKPVIALFNSDIRLIDNIKYRKIHEEVSTDSLVISSIGRYTKKS
;
A
#
# COMPACT_ATOMS: atom_id res chain seq x y z
N MET A 1 34.63 -18.05 -6.13
CA MET A 1 34.66 -18.96 -4.96
C MET A 1 35.97 -18.92 -4.16
N ASN A 2 37.14 -19.23 -4.74
CA ASN A 2 38.40 -19.38 -3.98
C ASN A 2 38.87 -18.13 -3.20
N SER A 3 38.47 -16.92 -3.61
CA SER A 3 38.79 -15.67 -2.91
C SER A 3 37.92 -15.46 -1.66
N VAL A 4 36.63 -15.79 -1.72
CA VAL A 4 35.66 -15.58 -0.61
C VAL A 4 35.84 -16.62 0.48
N GLN A 5 36.14 -17.88 0.12
CA GLN A 5 36.36 -18.97 1.08
C GLN A 5 37.49 -18.68 2.08
N LYS A 6 38.50 -17.90 1.67
CA LYS A 6 39.61 -17.46 2.54
C LYS A 6 39.24 -16.34 3.51
N LEU A 7 38.10 -15.67 3.28
CA LEU A 7 37.60 -14.56 4.09
C LEU A 7 36.52 -15.00 5.10
N LEU A 8 36.10 -16.26 5.07
CA LEU A 8 35.08 -16.80 5.99
C LEU A 8 35.68 -17.02 7.38
N SER A 9 34.94 -16.63 8.40
CA SER A 9 35.23 -17.03 9.78
C SER A 9 34.73 -18.46 10.04
N SER A 10 35.21 -19.10 11.11
CA SER A 10 34.84 -20.49 11.44
C SER A 10 33.34 -20.70 11.71
N ASP A 11 32.62 -19.63 12.01
CA ASP A 11 31.19 -19.59 12.28
C ASP A 11 30.34 -19.20 11.05
N GLU A 12 30.96 -19.10 9.87
CA GLU A 12 30.30 -18.70 8.62
C GLU A 12 30.37 -19.78 7.55
N THR A 13 29.24 -20.02 6.89
CA THR A 13 29.10 -21.08 5.88
C THR A 13 28.35 -20.58 4.66
N ILE A 14 28.86 -20.90 3.47
CA ILE A 14 28.17 -20.61 2.20
C ILE A 14 27.02 -21.61 2.04
N ILE A 15 25.78 -21.11 1.96
CA ILE A 15 24.59 -21.92 1.71
C ILE A 15 24.49 -22.27 0.22
N SER A 16 24.61 -21.24 -0.63
CA SER A 16 24.45 -21.37 -2.07
C SER A 16 25.19 -20.25 -2.79
N SER A 17 25.56 -20.49 -4.04
CA SER A 17 26.18 -19.48 -4.88
C SER A 17 25.77 -19.65 -6.34
N HIS A 18 25.68 -18.55 -7.08
CA HIS A 18 25.32 -18.56 -8.49
C HIS A 18 26.06 -17.47 -9.26
N ASP A 19 26.57 -17.83 -10.44
CA ASP A 19 27.16 -16.87 -11.37
C ASP A 19 26.04 -16.06 -12.05
N VAL A 20 26.19 -14.75 -12.06
CA VAL A 20 25.20 -13.82 -12.61
C VAL A 20 25.89 -12.72 -13.42
N SER A 21 25.11 -11.97 -14.18
CA SER A 21 25.55 -10.71 -14.75
C SER A 21 24.81 -9.57 -14.05
N LEU A 22 25.53 -8.70 -13.34
CA LEU A 22 24.98 -7.44 -12.83
C LEU A 22 24.73 -6.49 -14.00
N VAL A 23 23.51 -6.02 -14.12
CA VAL A 23 23.04 -5.14 -15.19
C VAL A 23 23.03 -3.70 -14.68
N GLN A 24 23.87 -2.84 -15.26
CA GLN A 24 23.91 -1.41 -14.99
C GLN A 24 23.87 -0.65 -16.31
N GLY A 25 22.68 -0.15 -16.67
CA GLY A 25 22.42 0.34 -18.03
C GLY A 25 22.66 -0.75 -19.07
N TRP A 26 23.63 -0.55 -19.96
CA TRP A 26 24.00 -1.50 -21.02
C TRP A 26 25.17 -2.42 -20.64
N MET A 27 25.80 -2.17 -19.49
CA MET A 27 26.94 -2.97 -19.03
C MET A 27 26.44 -4.19 -18.27
N ARG A 28 26.89 -5.36 -18.71
CA ARG A 28 26.80 -6.61 -17.97
C ARG A 28 28.16 -6.91 -17.39
N SER A 29 28.26 -6.85 -16.07
CA SER A 29 29.48 -7.25 -15.36
C SER A 29 29.26 -8.61 -14.73
N SER A 30 30.17 -9.56 -15.00
CA SER A 30 30.08 -10.89 -14.38
C SER A 30 30.30 -10.76 -12.88
N LYS A 31 29.34 -11.27 -12.11
CA LYS A 31 29.38 -11.34 -10.64
C LYS A 31 29.05 -12.77 -10.21
N ASN A 32 29.32 -13.05 -8.94
CA ASN A 32 28.89 -14.25 -8.24
C ASN A 32 28.06 -13.81 -7.04
N LEU A 33 26.82 -14.26 -6.95
CA LEU A 33 25.98 -14.09 -5.78
C LEU A 33 26.23 -15.25 -4.82
N ILE A 34 26.41 -14.94 -3.53
CA ILE A 34 26.67 -15.94 -2.49
C ILE A 34 25.74 -15.67 -1.31
N ILE A 35 24.95 -16.68 -0.94
CA ILE A 35 24.16 -16.66 0.29
C ILE A 35 25.05 -17.20 1.40
N LEU A 36 25.29 -16.37 2.41
CA LEU A 36 26.14 -16.67 3.55
C LEU A 36 25.30 -16.81 4.81
N GLU A 37 25.60 -17.83 5.62
CA GLU A 37 25.01 -18.04 6.94
C GLU A 37 26.07 -17.85 8.02
N LYS A 38 25.70 -17.17 9.11
CA LYS A 38 26.51 -17.04 10.32
C LYS A 38 25.78 -17.62 11.52
N ASN A 39 26.49 -18.41 12.32
CA ASN A 39 25.97 -19.06 13.53
C ASN A 39 24.68 -19.88 13.31
N ARG A 40 24.49 -20.41 12.09
CA ARG A 40 23.27 -21.13 11.66
C ARG A 40 21.97 -20.33 11.80
N ASP A 41 22.08 -19.00 11.78
CA ASP A 41 20.95 -18.15 12.11
C ASP A 41 20.86 -16.91 11.21
N LEU A 42 21.89 -16.06 11.22
CA LEU A 42 21.92 -14.83 10.44
C LEU A 42 22.31 -15.12 9.00
N LYS A 43 21.57 -14.56 8.04
CA LYS A 43 21.80 -14.78 6.61
C LYS A 43 22.09 -13.46 5.90
N ALA A 44 23.04 -13.47 4.97
CA ALA A 44 23.46 -12.32 4.18
C ALA A 44 23.70 -12.72 2.72
N LEU A 45 23.60 -11.76 1.81
CA LEU A 45 23.94 -11.92 0.41
C LEU A 45 25.21 -11.15 0.08
N LEU A 46 26.21 -11.84 -0.47
CA LEU A 46 27.40 -11.20 -1.04
C LEU A 46 27.27 -11.11 -2.56
N VAL A 47 27.62 -9.96 -3.12
CA VAL A 47 27.82 -9.75 -4.55
C VAL A 47 29.31 -9.65 -4.78
N VAL A 48 29.87 -10.55 -5.57
CA VAL A 48 31.32 -10.75 -5.67
C VAL A 48 31.77 -10.67 -7.12
N SER A 49 32.86 -9.95 -7.36
CA SER A 49 33.61 -10.00 -8.62
C SER A 49 34.96 -10.69 -8.38
N GLU A 50 36.05 -9.93 -8.37
CA GLU A 50 37.36 -10.37 -7.85
C GLU A 50 37.43 -10.20 -6.32
N THR A 51 36.79 -9.13 -5.82
CA THR A 51 36.57 -8.81 -4.41
C THR A 51 35.08 -8.83 -4.08
N VAL A 52 34.73 -8.74 -2.79
CA VAL A 52 33.33 -8.51 -2.41
C VAL A 52 32.96 -7.07 -2.76
N ASP A 53 32.01 -6.91 -3.67
CA ASP A 53 31.51 -5.61 -4.12
C ASP A 53 30.42 -5.10 -3.16
N TYR A 54 29.49 -5.98 -2.77
CA TYR A 54 28.43 -5.69 -1.82
C TYR A 54 28.27 -6.81 -0.81
N ALA A 55 27.97 -6.46 0.44
CA ALA A 55 27.61 -7.39 1.51
C ALA A 55 26.30 -6.91 2.14
N LEU A 56 25.19 -7.55 1.75
CA LEU A 56 23.84 -7.13 2.09
C LEU A 56 23.26 -8.05 3.18
N PRO A 57 22.84 -7.51 4.34
CA PRO A 57 22.01 -8.24 5.29
C PRO A 57 20.73 -8.76 4.62
N ILE A 58 20.33 -10.01 4.91
CA ILE A 58 18.97 -10.48 4.61
C ILE A 58 18.14 -10.21 5.86
N ASP A 59 17.72 -8.96 6.02
CA ASP A 59 16.90 -8.45 7.13
C ASP A 59 15.53 -7.94 6.63
N SER A 60 14.83 -7.10 7.41
CA SER A 60 13.54 -6.53 7.02
C SER A 60 13.60 -5.55 5.83
N ASP A 61 14.79 -5.02 5.52
CA ASP A 61 15.01 -4.06 4.43
C ASP A 61 15.45 -4.74 3.12
N PHE A 62 15.72 -6.05 3.16
CA PHE A 62 16.08 -6.86 2.00
C PHE A 62 14.83 -7.33 1.24
N LYS A 63 14.72 -6.94 -0.04
CA LYS A 63 13.66 -7.37 -0.96
C LYS A 63 14.26 -8.07 -2.17
N PHE A 64 13.51 -9.04 -2.70
CA PHE A 64 13.89 -9.85 -3.85
C PHE A 64 12.67 -10.05 -4.75
N ASP A 65 12.87 -9.93 -6.06
CA ASP A 65 11.83 -10.11 -7.08
C ASP A 65 12.37 -10.87 -8.29
N ILE A 66 11.52 -11.67 -8.93
CA ILE A 66 11.84 -12.48 -10.12
C ILE A 66 11.03 -11.94 -11.28
N ASP A 67 11.71 -11.42 -12.30
CA ASP A 67 11.02 -10.95 -13.50
C ASP A 67 10.79 -12.14 -14.44
N SER A 68 9.56 -12.67 -14.43
CA SER A 68 9.16 -13.83 -15.24
C SER A 68 8.31 -13.51 -16.47
N GLU A 69 8.04 -12.23 -16.78
CA GLU A 69 7.04 -11.85 -17.79
C GLU A 69 7.56 -11.61 -19.22
N SER A 70 8.70 -12.19 -19.61
CA SER A 70 9.04 -12.24 -21.03
C SER A 70 8.14 -13.27 -21.75
N LYS A 71 6.97 -12.82 -22.25
CA LYS A 71 6.19 -13.52 -23.29
C LYS A 71 6.94 -13.50 -24.63
N SER A 72 8.18 -13.96 -24.66
CA SER A 72 8.97 -14.17 -25.87
C SER A 72 9.18 -15.67 -26.08
N LYS A 73 9.13 -16.11 -27.34
CA LYS A 73 9.10 -17.52 -27.76
C LYS A 73 10.40 -18.33 -27.48
N ASN A 74 11.33 -17.82 -26.67
CA ASN A 74 12.50 -18.55 -26.21
C ASN A 74 12.56 -18.52 -24.68
N ALA A 75 12.09 -19.60 -24.05
CA ALA A 75 12.23 -19.86 -22.63
C ALA A 75 13.72 -20.06 -22.27
N GLY A 76 14.31 -19.19 -21.44
CA GLY A 76 15.70 -19.41 -21.04
C GLY A 76 16.36 -18.41 -20.09
N ASP A 77 15.92 -17.15 -20.00
CA ASP A 77 16.68 -16.17 -19.21
C ASP A 77 15.91 -15.82 -17.92
N VAL A 78 16.56 -15.92 -16.76
CA VAL A 78 15.97 -15.62 -15.45
C VAL A 78 16.60 -14.32 -14.93
N PHE A 79 15.78 -13.30 -14.72
CA PHE A 79 16.22 -12.04 -14.13
C PHE A 79 15.73 -11.93 -12.70
N ILE A 80 16.60 -11.46 -11.81
CA ILE A 80 16.26 -11.18 -10.43
C ILE A 80 16.64 -9.75 -10.08
N SER A 81 15.78 -9.09 -9.31
CA SER A 81 16.09 -7.79 -8.75
C SER A 81 16.22 -7.90 -7.23
N ILE A 82 17.29 -7.33 -6.69
CA ILE A 82 17.61 -7.35 -5.28
C ILE A 82 17.61 -5.92 -4.80
N SER A 83 16.77 -5.61 -3.81
CA SER A 83 16.71 -4.28 -3.23
C SER A 83 17.11 -4.34 -1.76
N TYR A 84 17.94 -3.41 -1.33
CA TYR A 84 18.30 -3.23 0.08
C TYR A 84 18.27 -1.75 0.40
N GLN A 85 17.43 -1.36 1.36
CA GLN A 85 17.12 0.04 1.66
C GLN A 85 16.67 0.81 0.40
N LYS A 86 17.46 1.78 -0.08
CA LYS A 86 17.16 2.60 -1.28
C LYS A 86 17.81 2.09 -2.57
N HIS A 87 18.61 1.03 -2.51
CA HIS A 87 19.41 0.57 -3.64
C HIS A 87 18.79 -0.67 -4.26
N LYS A 88 18.67 -0.70 -5.59
CA LYS A 88 18.18 -1.83 -6.36
C LYS A 88 19.24 -2.27 -7.36
N LEU A 89 19.55 -3.57 -7.35
CA LEU A 89 20.49 -4.22 -8.26
C LEU A 89 19.72 -5.21 -9.13
N LEU A 90 19.97 -5.21 -10.44
CA LEU A 90 19.37 -6.14 -11.38
C LEU A 90 20.40 -7.17 -11.85
N PHE A 91 20.06 -8.45 -11.78
CA PHE A 91 20.94 -9.54 -12.16
C PHE A 91 20.27 -10.44 -13.19
N GLU A 92 21.04 -10.82 -14.21
CA GLU A 92 20.72 -11.89 -15.14
C GLU A 92 21.37 -13.19 -14.67
N MET A 93 20.61 -14.27 -14.53
CA MET A 93 21.07 -15.56 -14.04
C MET A 93 21.20 -16.57 -15.18
N LEU A 94 22.40 -17.12 -15.37
CA LEU A 94 22.69 -18.10 -16.42
C LEU A 94 23.58 -19.25 -15.87
N PRO A 95 23.29 -20.53 -16.18
CA PRO A 95 22.16 -21.02 -16.97
C PRO A 95 20.87 -21.16 -16.13
N PRO A 96 19.68 -20.98 -16.74
CA PRO A 96 18.37 -21.01 -16.06
C PRO A 96 18.09 -22.27 -15.24
N SER A 97 18.58 -23.43 -15.66
CA SER A 97 18.37 -24.70 -14.96
C SER A 97 18.98 -24.73 -13.55
N LYS A 98 20.01 -23.92 -13.28
CA LYS A 98 20.64 -23.79 -11.97
C LYS A 98 20.16 -22.57 -11.18
N ALA A 99 19.53 -21.60 -11.83
CA ALA A 99 19.02 -20.38 -11.21
C ALA A 99 17.94 -20.67 -10.16
N ASN A 100 17.01 -21.58 -10.47
CA ASN A 100 15.92 -21.97 -9.59
C ASN A 100 16.40 -22.54 -8.24
N THR A 101 17.54 -23.25 -8.21
CA THR A 101 18.08 -23.79 -6.96
C THR A 101 18.58 -22.66 -6.06
N PHE A 102 19.27 -21.67 -6.62
CA PHE A 102 19.75 -20.52 -5.88
C PHE A 102 18.59 -19.65 -5.38
N ILE A 103 17.60 -19.40 -6.24
CA ILE A 103 16.39 -18.64 -5.91
C ILE A 103 15.63 -19.29 -4.74
N ASN A 104 15.45 -20.61 -4.77
CA ASN A 104 14.79 -21.33 -3.68
C ASN A 104 15.54 -21.20 -2.35
N GLU A 105 16.87 -21.25 -2.38
CA GLU A 105 17.68 -21.02 -1.17
C GLU A 105 17.58 -19.56 -0.68
N LEU A 106 17.50 -18.59 -1.58
CA LEU A 106 17.30 -17.19 -1.22
C LEU A 106 15.92 -16.94 -0.59
N LEU A 107 14.86 -17.55 -1.14
CA LEU A 107 13.52 -17.49 -0.58
C LEU A 107 13.46 -18.13 0.81
N ARG A 108 14.10 -19.29 1.00
CA ARG A 108 14.23 -19.92 2.34
C ARG A 108 14.99 -19.04 3.32
N ALA A 109 16.02 -18.34 2.86
CA ALA A 109 16.78 -17.41 3.69
C ALA A 109 15.91 -16.25 4.19
N MET A 110 15.08 -15.69 3.32
CA MET A 110 14.15 -14.61 3.67
C MET A 110 13.01 -15.09 4.58
N GLU A 111 12.47 -16.29 4.35
CA GLU A 111 11.42 -16.87 5.20
C GLU A 111 11.92 -17.17 6.62
N HIS A 112 13.17 -17.62 6.77
CA HIS A 112 13.80 -17.79 8.08
C HIS A 112 13.88 -16.46 8.84
N GLN A 113 14.20 -15.37 8.13
CA GLN A 113 14.28 -14.04 8.72
C GLN A 113 12.91 -13.49 9.14
N SER A 114 11.88 -13.64 8.31
CA SER A 114 10.53 -13.11 8.60
C SER A 114 9.90 -13.72 9.86
N ARG A 115 10.34 -14.92 10.27
CA ARG A 115 9.91 -15.59 11.50
C ARG A 115 10.61 -15.10 12.78
N ARG A 116 11.66 -14.27 12.67
CA ARG A 116 12.38 -13.75 13.84
C ARG A 116 11.60 -12.64 14.53
N LYS A 117 11.63 -12.66 15.86
CA LYS A 117 11.04 -11.61 16.71
C LYS A 117 11.98 -10.45 17.00
N THR A 118 13.29 -10.61 16.77
CA THR A 118 14.33 -9.63 17.09
C THR A 118 15.22 -9.36 15.89
N ALA A 119 15.62 -8.10 15.73
CA ALA A 119 16.57 -7.69 14.70
C ALA A 119 17.94 -8.36 14.93
N GLY A 120 18.53 -8.88 13.84
CA GLY A 120 19.84 -9.51 13.87
C GLY A 120 20.99 -8.50 13.89
N ASP A 121 22.09 -8.82 14.58
CA ASP A 121 23.32 -8.01 14.51
C ASP A 121 24.17 -8.41 13.28
N TYR A 122 24.21 -7.52 12.29
CA TYR A 122 24.98 -7.69 11.05
C TYR A 122 26.32 -6.95 11.04
N SER A 123 26.81 -6.48 12.20
CA SER A 123 28.09 -5.77 12.34
C SER A 123 29.29 -6.55 11.77
N TRP A 124 29.19 -7.88 11.73
CA TRP A 124 30.20 -8.79 11.19
C TRP A 124 30.44 -8.67 9.69
N LEU A 125 29.49 -8.11 8.92
CA LEU A 125 29.66 -7.89 7.48
C LEU A 125 30.69 -6.79 7.16
N LYS A 126 31.07 -5.97 8.15
CA LYS A 126 32.10 -4.93 8.02
C LYS A 126 33.46 -5.45 7.55
N LYS A 127 33.77 -6.73 7.75
CA LYS A 127 35.03 -7.30 7.27
C LYS A 127 35.06 -7.54 5.74
N TYR A 128 33.89 -7.56 5.10
CA TYR A 128 33.76 -7.68 3.64
C TYR A 128 33.68 -6.32 2.94
N SER A 129 33.78 -5.24 3.71
CA SER A 129 33.22 -3.94 3.36
C SER A 129 34.24 -2.92 2.83
N ASN A 130 35.22 -3.35 2.03
CA ASN A 130 36.24 -2.43 1.48
C ASN A 130 35.71 -1.40 0.46
N LYS A 131 34.40 -1.42 0.14
CA LYS A 131 33.69 -0.43 -0.69
C LYS A 131 32.27 -0.13 -0.20
N THR A 132 32.01 -0.16 1.11
CA THR A 132 30.67 0.12 1.67
C THR A 132 30.39 1.59 1.86
N ASP A 133 30.49 2.36 0.80
CA ASP A 133 29.77 3.63 0.79
C ASP A 133 28.90 3.72 -0.45
N LEU A 134 27.66 3.24 -0.29
CA LEU A 134 26.54 3.55 -1.18
C LEU A 134 26.19 5.06 -1.15
N SER A 135 26.89 5.87 -0.34
CA SER A 135 26.64 7.30 -0.16
C SER A 135 27.31 8.22 -1.20
N LEU A 136 28.21 7.71 -2.06
CA LEU A 136 29.02 8.56 -2.94
C LEU A 136 28.79 8.41 -4.45
N GLU A 137 27.80 7.64 -4.91
CA GLU A 137 27.34 7.70 -6.31
C GLU A 137 25.85 8.00 -6.40
N ASN A 138 25.57 9.31 -6.49
CA ASN A 138 24.43 10.01 -7.07
C ASN A 138 23.00 9.42 -7.00
N GLN A 139 22.16 10.16 -6.26
CA GLN A 139 20.79 10.61 -6.60
C GLN A 139 19.96 9.66 -7.49
N GLY A 140 19.28 8.70 -6.85
CA GLY A 140 18.26 7.88 -7.48
C GLY A 140 17.06 7.74 -6.55
N VAL A 141 15.92 8.28 -6.98
CA VAL A 141 14.63 8.19 -6.28
C VAL A 141 14.07 6.76 -6.43
N VAL A 142 13.49 6.24 -5.36
CA VAL A 142 12.98 4.87 -5.25
C VAL A 142 11.60 4.78 -5.89
N MET A 143 11.43 4.00 -6.97
CA MET A 143 10.13 3.69 -7.60
C MET A 143 9.91 2.17 -7.71
N ASP A 144 8.67 1.78 -7.44
CA ASP A 144 8.09 0.43 -7.44
C ASP A 144 7.92 -0.11 -8.88
N ALA A 145 8.47 -1.29 -9.18
CA ALA A 145 8.52 -1.88 -10.53
C ALA A 145 7.17 -2.36 -11.07
N SER A 146 6.12 -2.28 -10.26
CA SER A 146 4.76 -2.65 -10.65
C SER A 146 3.96 -1.53 -11.32
N LYS A 147 4.53 -0.32 -11.50
CA LYS A 147 3.91 0.81 -12.24
C LYS A 147 4.08 0.75 -13.78
N LEU A 148 4.54 -0.36 -14.35
CA LEU A 148 5.11 -0.43 -15.70
C LEU A 148 4.22 -1.05 -16.81
N LEU A 149 2.90 -1.09 -16.62
CA LEU A 149 1.95 -1.51 -17.67
C LEU A 149 1.16 -0.33 -18.23
N LEU A 150 1.83 0.49 -19.05
CA LEU A 150 1.15 1.28 -20.08
C LEU A 150 1.05 0.38 -21.32
N ASP A 151 -0.11 -0.23 -21.54
CA ASP A 151 -0.39 -0.96 -22.78
C ASP A 151 -0.60 0.06 -23.91
N TYR A 152 0.42 0.18 -24.75
CA TYR A 152 0.38 0.94 -26.00
C TYR A 152 -0.46 0.17 -27.03
N ASN A 153 -1.72 0.58 -27.21
CA ASN A 153 -2.49 0.22 -28.40
C ASN A 153 -2.08 1.16 -29.54
N GLU A 154 -1.31 0.67 -30.53
CA GLU A 154 -1.61 0.94 -31.95
C GLU A 154 -0.73 0.13 -32.93
N HIS A 155 -1.34 -0.15 -34.08
CA HIS A 155 -0.84 -0.95 -35.19
C HIS A 155 0.37 -0.31 -35.88
N ILE A 156 1.45 -1.08 -36.10
CA ILE A 156 2.50 -0.72 -37.08
C ILE A 156 2.62 -1.84 -38.13
N PRO A 157 2.54 -1.55 -39.44
CA PRO A 157 2.56 -2.56 -40.49
C PRO A 157 3.93 -3.25 -40.59
N ARG A 158 3.93 -4.58 -40.63
CA ARG A 158 5.13 -5.39 -40.86
C ARG A 158 5.54 -5.33 -42.33
N HIS A 159 6.60 -4.58 -42.65
CA HIS A 159 7.40 -4.88 -43.84
C HIS A 159 8.90 -4.87 -43.52
N SER A 160 9.49 -6.07 -43.70
CA SER A 160 10.88 -6.39 -44.06
C SER A 160 12.05 -5.77 -43.28
N VAL A 161 12.96 -6.60 -42.75
CA VAL A 161 14.20 -7.05 -43.43
C VAL A 161 14.98 -8.00 -42.50
N ALA A 162 15.55 -9.04 -43.12
CA ALA A 162 16.34 -10.10 -42.50
C ALA A 162 17.82 -9.72 -42.23
N ARG A 163 18.43 -10.57 -41.38
CA ARG A 163 19.87 -10.80 -41.12
C ARG A 163 20.53 -9.97 -40.00
N GLY A 164 20.97 -10.70 -38.98
CA GLY A 164 22.08 -10.31 -38.10
C GLY A 164 21.69 -10.09 -36.65
N ALA A 165 21.59 -11.19 -35.89
CA ALA A 165 21.60 -11.30 -34.42
C ALA A 165 21.29 -9.99 -33.64
N MET A 166 20.00 -9.74 -33.39
CA MET A 166 19.55 -8.78 -32.39
C MET A 166 19.57 -9.46 -31.02
N GLN A 167 20.03 -8.74 -29.98
CA GLN A 167 19.68 -9.08 -28.60
C GLN A 167 18.14 -9.12 -28.47
N PRO A 168 17.58 -9.92 -27.54
CA PRO A 168 16.13 -10.08 -27.44
C PRO A 168 15.48 -8.72 -27.23
N VAL A 169 14.46 -8.40 -28.04
CA VAL A 169 13.68 -7.15 -27.97
C VAL A 169 13.25 -6.83 -26.53
N ALA A 170 12.97 -7.86 -25.72
CA ALA A 170 12.63 -7.75 -24.30
C ALA A 170 13.71 -7.05 -23.43
N ALA A 171 15.00 -7.26 -23.70
CA ALA A 171 16.07 -6.61 -22.95
C ALA A 171 16.15 -5.11 -23.25
N ARG A 172 15.81 -4.71 -24.48
CA ARG A 172 15.75 -3.31 -24.88
C ARG A 172 14.56 -2.59 -24.26
N ASP A 173 13.39 -3.22 -24.30
CA ASP A 173 12.16 -2.62 -23.74
C ASP A 173 12.28 -2.43 -22.22
N SER A 174 12.96 -3.35 -21.53
CA SER A 174 13.21 -3.25 -20.09
C SER A 174 14.14 -2.08 -19.73
N VAL A 175 15.17 -1.82 -20.54
CA VAL A 175 16.10 -0.69 -20.34
C VAL A 175 15.41 0.64 -20.61
N ILE A 176 14.63 0.74 -21.69
CA ILE A 176 13.85 1.94 -22.01
C ILE A 176 12.86 2.22 -20.87
N LYS A 177 12.13 1.21 -20.39
CA LYS A 177 11.22 1.34 -19.25
C LYS A 177 11.92 1.87 -17.99
N TYR A 178 13.10 1.33 -17.67
CA TYR A 178 13.89 1.80 -16.53
C TYR A 178 14.31 3.26 -16.68
N GLN A 179 14.84 3.65 -17.84
CA GLN A 179 15.26 5.03 -18.11
C GLN A 179 14.08 6.01 -18.08
N MET A 180 12.95 5.63 -18.67
CA MET A 180 11.70 6.41 -18.57
C MET A 180 11.29 6.61 -17.11
N GLY A 181 11.30 5.55 -16.29
CA GLY A 181 10.97 5.66 -14.85
C GLY A 181 11.91 6.59 -14.06
N MET A 182 13.16 6.75 -14.47
CA MET A 182 14.10 7.71 -13.86
C MET A 182 13.84 9.16 -14.26
N MET A 183 13.11 9.39 -15.34
CA MET A 183 12.76 10.71 -15.88
C MET A 183 11.27 11.05 -15.66
N GLU A 184 10.57 10.33 -14.77
CA GLU A 184 9.12 10.47 -14.59
C GLU A 184 8.69 11.90 -14.26
N ASP A 185 9.46 12.61 -13.42
CA ASP A 185 9.18 14.00 -13.06
C ASP A 185 9.27 14.97 -14.26
N GLU A 186 9.96 14.60 -15.34
CA GLU A 186 10.10 15.44 -16.53
C GLU A 186 8.87 15.41 -17.45
N TYR A 187 8.12 14.31 -17.41
CA TYR A 187 6.91 14.11 -18.22
C TYR A 187 5.63 13.96 -17.40
N THR A 188 5.66 14.13 -16.09
CA THR A 188 4.45 14.13 -15.26
C THR A 188 4.13 15.50 -14.70
N TYR A 189 2.87 15.69 -14.33
CA TYR A 189 2.38 16.86 -13.60
C TYR A 189 1.29 16.43 -12.62
N THR A 190 1.02 17.24 -11.59
CA THR A 190 -0.02 16.95 -10.61
C THR A 190 -1.31 17.71 -10.89
N GLN A 191 -2.43 17.06 -10.65
CA GLN A 191 -3.77 17.64 -10.67
C GLN A 191 -4.46 17.36 -9.33
N GLY A 192 -5.04 18.39 -8.71
CA GLY A 192 -5.82 18.22 -7.48
C GLY A 192 -7.17 17.57 -7.78
N ILE A 193 -7.46 16.47 -7.09
CA ILE A 193 -8.70 15.71 -7.17
C ILE A 193 -9.34 15.66 -5.78
N GLN A 194 -10.65 15.93 -5.70
CA GLN A 194 -11.40 15.85 -4.45
C GLN A 194 -11.77 14.41 -4.10
N ILE A 195 -11.32 13.94 -2.94
CA ILE A 195 -11.62 12.61 -2.40
C ILE A 195 -12.49 12.76 -1.16
N PHE A 196 -13.72 12.25 -1.24
CA PHE A 196 -14.67 12.17 -0.14
C PHE A 196 -14.50 10.83 0.59
N ILE A 197 -14.29 10.88 1.91
CA ILE A 197 -14.23 9.71 2.77
C ILE A 197 -15.40 9.77 3.76
N GLY A 198 -16.24 8.74 3.76
CA GLY A 198 -17.33 8.59 4.73
C GLY A 198 -17.18 7.32 5.55
N THR A 199 -17.45 7.37 6.86
CA THR A 199 -17.54 6.17 7.70
C THR A 199 -18.78 6.19 8.59
N TRP A 200 -19.45 5.05 8.76
CA TRP A 200 -20.61 4.93 9.64
C TRP A 200 -20.81 3.51 10.21
N ASN A 201 -20.77 3.37 11.53
CA ASN A 201 -21.29 2.18 12.19
C ASN A 201 -22.83 2.25 12.20
N VAL A 202 -23.50 1.30 11.53
CA VAL A 202 -24.96 1.34 11.32
C VAL A 202 -25.74 0.44 12.27
N ASN A 203 -25.08 -0.24 13.22
CA ASN A 203 -25.71 -1.01 14.29
C ASN A 203 -26.80 -1.99 13.78
N GLY A 204 -26.50 -2.70 12.69
CA GLY A 204 -27.37 -3.67 12.04
C GLY A 204 -28.60 -3.09 11.36
N GLN A 205 -28.75 -1.77 11.31
CA GLN A 205 -29.94 -1.11 10.77
C GLN A 205 -29.94 -1.10 9.24
N SER A 206 -31.13 -1.13 8.66
CA SER A 206 -31.33 -0.90 7.22
C SER A 206 -31.43 0.60 6.93
N PRO A 207 -31.08 1.05 5.71
CA PRO A 207 -31.11 2.47 5.36
C PRO A 207 -32.55 2.97 5.21
N SER A 208 -33.12 3.48 6.30
CA SER A 208 -34.51 3.99 6.36
C SER A 208 -34.63 5.49 6.10
N VAL A 209 -33.51 6.19 5.87
CA VAL A 209 -33.42 7.63 5.63
C VAL A 209 -32.58 7.91 4.39
N SER A 210 -32.77 9.10 3.79
CA SER A 210 -31.88 9.57 2.72
C SER A 210 -30.47 9.79 3.25
N LEU A 211 -29.45 9.46 2.45
CA LEU A 211 -28.05 9.72 2.81
C LEU A 211 -27.53 11.03 2.21
N SER A 212 -28.38 11.82 1.54
CA SER A 212 -27.97 13.07 0.87
C SER A 212 -27.32 14.08 1.82
N ASP A 213 -27.86 14.23 3.04
CA ASP A 213 -27.28 15.13 4.05
C ASP A 213 -25.86 14.72 4.47
N TRP A 214 -25.48 13.46 4.24
CA TRP A 214 -24.14 12.97 4.47
C TRP A 214 -23.28 13.01 3.21
N LEU A 215 -23.79 12.57 2.06
CA LEU A 215 -22.98 12.28 0.88
C LEU A 215 -22.96 13.41 -0.18
N SER A 216 -23.92 14.35 -0.12
CA SER A 216 -24.10 15.37 -1.16
C SER A 216 -24.30 16.78 -0.64
N PHE A 217 -23.75 17.09 0.55
CA PHE A 217 -23.79 18.44 1.11
C PHE A 217 -22.70 19.37 0.57
N THR A 218 -21.68 18.84 -0.11
CA THR A 218 -20.59 19.65 -0.68
C THR A 218 -21.12 20.55 -1.80
N THR A 219 -20.48 21.71 -2.01
CA THR A 219 -20.87 22.63 -3.10
C THR A 219 -20.51 22.05 -4.46
N ASP A 220 -19.29 21.53 -4.58
CA ASP A 220 -18.79 20.87 -5.78
C ASP A 220 -18.90 19.35 -5.63
N PRO A 221 -19.15 18.60 -6.73
CA PRO A 221 -19.10 17.14 -6.71
C PRO A 221 -17.67 16.65 -6.39
N PRO A 222 -17.49 15.78 -5.38
CA PRO A 222 -16.25 15.06 -5.20
C PRO A 222 -15.95 14.17 -6.40
N HIS A 223 -14.69 13.94 -6.71
CA HIS A 223 -14.32 13.10 -7.86
C HIS A 223 -14.26 11.61 -7.48
N VAL A 224 -13.94 11.32 -6.22
CA VAL A 224 -13.84 9.98 -5.66
C VAL A 224 -14.61 9.93 -4.34
N TYR A 225 -15.39 8.88 -4.14
CA TYR A 225 -16.00 8.55 -2.85
C TYR A 225 -15.44 7.22 -2.34
N ALA A 226 -15.03 7.17 -1.08
CA ALA A 226 -14.80 5.92 -0.35
C ALA A 226 -15.68 5.88 0.89
N ILE A 227 -16.68 5.00 0.88
CA ILE A 227 -17.71 4.91 1.92
C ILE A 227 -17.56 3.59 2.68
N GLY A 228 -17.24 3.68 3.96
CA GLY A 228 -17.13 2.54 4.86
C GLY A 228 -18.31 2.41 5.82
N PHE A 229 -18.74 1.18 6.02
CA PHE A 229 -19.73 0.82 7.03
C PHE A 229 -19.16 -0.20 8.00
N GLN A 230 -19.63 -0.17 9.25
CA GLN A 230 -19.40 -1.20 10.25
C GLN A 230 -20.75 -1.65 10.83
N GLU A 231 -20.79 -2.88 11.36
CA GLU A 231 -22.02 -3.51 11.84
C GLU A 231 -23.15 -3.48 10.82
N LEU A 232 -22.83 -3.64 9.53
CA LEU A 232 -23.83 -3.67 8.45
C LEU A 232 -24.95 -4.69 8.76
N ASP A 233 -24.55 -5.86 9.25
CA ASP A 233 -25.45 -6.93 9.66
C ASP A 233 -24.91 -7.62 10.93
N LEU A 234 -25.76 -7.72 11.95
CA LEU A 234 -25.45 -8.34 13.25
C LEU A 234 -26.06 -9.74 13.39
N SER A 235 -26.68 -10.26 12.33
CA SER A 235 -27.27 -11.60 12.29
C SER A 235 -26.20 -12.70 12.37
N LYS A 236 -26.62 -13.88 12.82
CA LYS A 236 -25.73 -15.06 12.90
C LYS A 236 -25.37 -15.56 11.50
N GLU A 237 -26.28 -15.38 10.56
CA GLU A 237 -26.14 -15.78 9.16
C GLU A 237 -25.04 -14.98 8.48
N ALA A 238 -25.05 -13.65 8.63
CA ALA A 238 -23.97 -12.79 8.13
C ALA A 238 -22.62 -13.14 8.77
N PHE A 239 -22.62 -13.51 10.05
CA PHE A 239 -21.40 -13.92 10.75
C PHE A 239 -20.85 -15.28 10.29
N LEU A 240 -21.71 -16.27 10.05
CA LEU A 240 -21.29 -17.64 9.70
C LEU A 240 -21.06 -17.85 8.21
N PHE A 241 -21.89 -17.23 7.36
CA PHE A 241 -21.93 -17.49 5.92
C PHE A 241 -21.52 -16.28 5.09
N ASN A 242 -21.34 -15.10 5.70
CA ASN A 242 -21.02 -13.85 5.00
C ASN A 242 -22.05 -13.48 3.91
N GLU A 243 -23.30 -13.92 4.04
CA GLU A 243 -24.41 -13.57 3.14
C GLU A 243 -25.37 -12.60 3.85
N THR A 244 -25.78 -11.53 3.17
CA THR A 244 -26.76 -10.58 3.70
C THR A 244 -27.44 -9.76 2.60
N PRO A 245 -28.76 -9.51 2.68
CA PRO A 245 -29.44 -8.58 1.77
C PRO A 245 -29.04 -7.12 2.03
N LYS A 246 -28.47 -6.80 3.20
CA LYS A 246 -28.13 -5.43 3.61
C LYS A 246 -27.02 -4.81 2.78
N GLU A 247 -26.13 -5.62 2.20
CA GLU A 247 -25.11 -5.16 1.24
C GLU A 247 -25.77 -4.42 0.08
N GLY A 248 -26.75 -5.05 -0.58
CA GLY A 248 -27.47 -4.45 -1.70
C GLY A 248 -28.37 -3.27 -1.29
N GLU A 249 -28.96 -3.31 -0.09
CA GLU A 249 -29.76 -2.18 0.44
C GLU A 249 -28.93 -0.93 0.61
N TRP A 250 -27.80 -1.06 1.30
CA TRP A 250 -26.89 0.05 1.58
C TRP A 250 -26.18 0.56 0.33
N LEU A 251 -25.76 -0.34 -0.57
CA LEU A 251 -25.22 0.05 -1.87
C LEU A 251 -26.21 0.93 -2.65
N ARG A 252 -27.48 0.50 -2.77
CA ARG A 252 -28.50 1.30 -3.46
C ARG A 252 -28.76 2.64 -2.78
N ALA A 253 -28.77 2.69 -1.45
CA ALA A 253 -28.97 3.92 -0.69
C ALA A 253 -27.83 4.92 -0.91
N VAL A 254 -26.57 4.43 -0.92
CA VAL A 254 -25.39 5.24 -1.22
C VAL A 254 -25.45 5.75 -2.66
N THR A 255 -25.61 4.87 -3.65
CA THR A 255 -25.64 5.24 -5.07
C THR A 255 -26.70 6.30 -5.38
N LYS A 256 -27.89 6.21 -4.75
CA LYS A 256 -28.97 7.19 -4.92
C LYS A 256 -28.65 8.56 -4.28
N SER A 257 -27.73 8.61 -3.32
CA SER A 257 -27.48 9.80 -2.49
C SER A 257 -26.15 10.49 -2.81
N LEU A 258 -25.33 9.95 -3.72
CA LEU A 258 -24.14 10.60 -4.26
C LEU A 258 -24.47 11.98 -4.86
N HIS A 259 -23.46 12.86 -4.94
CA HIS A 259 -23.68 14.25 -5.35
C HIS A 259 -24.29 14.36 -6.76
N PRO A 260 -25.44 15.03 -6.94
CA PRO A 260 -26.17 15.04 -8.21
C PRO A 260 -25.46 15.80 -9.34
N GLY A 261 -24.43 16.60 -9.01
CA GLY A 261 -23.62 17.34 -9.96
C GLY A 261 -22.66 16.51 -10.82
N ALA A 262 -22.56 15.20 -10.58
CA ALA A 262 -21.76 14.29 -11.40
C ALA A 262 -22.37 12.88 -11.45
N VAL A 263 -21.96 12.09 -12.46
CA VAL A 263 -22.31 10.67 -12.58
C VAL A 263 -21.14 9.85 -12.07
N TYR A 264 -21.43 8.81 -11.29
CA TYR A 264 -20.42 7.98 -10.64
C TYR A 264 -20.54 6.53 -11.06
N LYS A 265 -19.38 5.89 -11.17
CA LYS A 265 -19.24 4.45 -11.38
C LYS A 265 -18.72 3.79 -10.10
N GLU A 266 -19.38 2.71 -9.70
CA GLU A 266 -18.83 1.82 -8.67
C GLU A 266 -17.58 1.12 -9.21
N ILE A 267 -16.44 1.33 -8.55
CA ILE A 267 -15.16 0.73 -8.93
C ILE A 267 -14.99 -0.62 -8.25
N CYS A 268 -15.25 -0.67 -6.94
CA CYS A 268 -15.11 -1.88 -6.15
C CYS A 268 -15.93 -1.80 -4.87
N LEU A 269 -16.51 -2.93 -4.48
CA LEU A 269 -17.13 -3.17 -3.19
C LEU A 269 -16.46 -4.39 -2.55
N VAL A 270 -16.10 -4.28 -1.28
CA VAL A 270 -15.58 -5.39 -0.48
C VAL A 270 -16.32 -5.46 0.86
N ARG A 271 -16.63 -6.67 1.32
CA ARG A 271 -17.29 -6.89 2.61
C ARG A 271 -16.74 -8.09 3.37
N LEU A 272 -16.59 -7.91 4.68
CA LEU A 272 -16.30 -8.96 5.66
C LEU A 272 -17.29 -8.84 6.83
N VAL A 273 -18.24 -9.77 6.89
CA VAL A 273 -19.35 -9.80 7.85
C VAL A 273 -20.10 -8.46 7.81
N GLY A 274 -19.89 -7.61 8.84
CA GLY A 274 -20.53 -6.29 8.96
C GLY A 274 -19.65 -5.12 8.53
N MET A 275 -18.41 -5.34 8.08
CA MET A 275 -17.54 -4.30 7.55
C MET A 275 -17.65 -4.26 6.04
N MET A 276 -18.07 -3.14 5.47
CA MET A 276 -18.22 -2.96 4.03
C MET A 276 -17.50 -1.69 3.59
N LEU A 277 -16.80 -1.71 2.46
CA LEU A 277 -16.18 -0.53 1.86
C LEU A 277 -16.56 -0.48 0.38
N ILE A 278 -17.01 0.68 -0.06
CA ILE A 278 -17.41 0.94 -1.45
C ILE A 278 -16.61 2.13 -1.96
N VAL A 279 -16.00 1.98 -3.14
CA VAL A 279 -15.31 3.07 -3.83
C VAL A 279 -16.06 3.42 -5.11
N PHE A 280 -16.44 4.68 -5.25
CA PHE A 280 -16.98 5.25 -6.49
C PHE A 280 -16.02 6.29 -7.05
N VAL A 281 -15.97 6.39 -8.38
CA VAL A 281 -15.22 7.42 -9.09
C VAL A 281 -16.14 8.06 -10.12
N GLU A 282 -16.01 9.36 -10.32
CA GLU A 282 -16.70 10.08 -11.38
C GLU A 282 -16.50 9.39 -12.74
N GLU A 283 -17.55 9.26 -13.54
CA GLU A 283 -17.55 8.49 -14.79
C GLU A 283 -16.43 8.91 -15.76
N ASN A 284 -16.13 10.21 -15.86
CA ASN A 284 -15.07 10.75 -16.71
C ASN A 284 -13.66 10.33 -16.27
N LEU A 285 -13.46 10.12 -14.97
CA LEU A 285 -12.20 9.68 -14.38
C LEU A 285 -12.09 8.16 -14.30
N ALA A 286 -13.20 7.44 -14.33
CA ALA A 286 -13.23 5.99 -14.18
C ALA A 286 -12.45 5.24 -15.28
N GLN A 287 -12.26 5.85 -16.46
CA GLN A 287 -11.42 5.29 -17.54
C GLN A 287 -9.91 5.35 -17.23
N HIS A 288 -9.51 6.11 -16.19
CA HIS A 288 -8.12 6.25 -15.73
C HIS A 288 -7.87 5.49 -14.43
N VAL A 289 -8.80 4.62 -14.04
CA VAL A 289 -8.69 3.76 -12.87
C VAL A 289 -8.23 2.38 -13.31
N ASP A 290 -7.07 1.95 -12.82
CA ASP A 290 -6.46 0.67 -13.15
C ASP A 290 -6.03 -0.11 -11.88
N HIS A 291 -5.66 -1.38 -12.10
CA HIS A 291 -5.09 -2.27 -11.08
C HIS A 291 -5.89 -2.31 -9.77
N VAL A 292 -7.22 -2.35 -9.89
CA VAL A 292 -8.14 -2.44 -8.75
C VAL A 292 -7.98 -3.80 -8.06
N ALA A 293 -7.76 -3.81 -6.76
CA ALA A 293 -7.74 -5.02 -5.96
C ALA A 293 -8.34 -4.76 -4.57
N CYS A 294 -8.88 -5.79 -3.95
CA CYS A 294 -9.40 -5.71 -2.59
C CYS A 294 -8.99 -6.93 -1.77
N ASP A 295 -8.94 -6.77 -0.45
CA ASP A 295 -8.64 -7.84 0.49
C ASP A 295 -9.34 -7.57 1.83
N SER A 296 -9.42 -8.58 2.68
CA SER A 296 -10.06 -8.49 4.00
C SER A 296 -9.37 -9.35 5.05
N VAL A 297 -9.32 -8.85 6.28
CA VAL A 297 -8.69 -9.50 7.42
C VAL A 297 -9.62 -9.48 8.61
N GLY A 298 -9.99 -10.65 9.10
CA GLY A 298 -10.67 -10.81 10.39
C GLY A 298 -9.68 -10.81 11.55
N THR A 299 -9.98 -10.02 12.57
CA THR A 299 -9.22 -9.91 13.83
C THR A 299 -10.08 -10.21 15.05
N GLY A 300 -11.34 -10.60 14.90
CA GLY A 300 -12.29 -10.76 16.00
C GLY A 300 -12.05 -12.00 16.86
N ILE A 301 -13.05 -12.87 16.96
CA ILE A 301 -12.93 -14.08 17.78
C ILE A 301 -11.73 -14.91 17.30
N MET A 302 -10.91 -15.35 18.25
CA MET A 302 -9.63 -16.06 18.02
C MET A 302 -8.61 -15.29 17.14
N GLY A 303 -8.76 -13.96 16.99
CA GLY A 303 -7.89 -13.15 16.13
C GLY A 303 -8.08 -13.40 14.62
N LYS A 304 -9.17 -14.07 14.24
CA LYS A 304 -9.38 -14.56 12.87
C LYS A 304 -10.78 -14.33 12.30
N LEU A 305 -11.82 -14.30 13.14
CA LEU A 305 -13.19 -14.16 12.65
C LEU A 305 -13.53 -12.71 12.29
N GLY A 306 -14.44 -12.54 11.32
CA GLY A 306 -14.76 -11.26 10.70
C GLY A 306 -15.68 -10.33 11.49
N ASN A 307 -16.01 -10.63 12.75
CA ASN A 307 -16.81 -9.72 13.58
C ASN A 307 -16.06 -8.43 14.00
N LYS A 308 -14.73 -8.43 13.82
CA LYS A 308 -13.81 -7.29 13.91
C LYS A 308 -12.71 -7.51 12.87
N GLY A 309 -12.04 -6.43 12.46
CA GLY A 309 -10.97 -6.51 11.48
C GLY A 309 -10.97 -5.33 10.52
N GLY A 310 -10.60 -5.59 9.27
CA GLY A 310 -10.58 -4.58 8.23
C GLY A 310 -10.81 -5.14 6.84
N VAL A 311 -11.30 -4.28 5.96
CA VAL A 311 -11.40 -4.50 4.52
C VAL A 311 -10.67 -3.36 3.82
N ALA A 312 -10.01 -3.64 2.70
CA ALA A 312 -9.29 -2.62 1.95
C ALA A 312 -9.54 -2.74 0.45
N ILE A 313 -9.56 -1.60 -0.22
CA ILE A 313 -9.58 -1.47 -1.67
C ILE A 313 -8.37 -0.63 -2.06
N ARG A 314 -7.62 -1.10 -3.06
CA ARG A 314 -6.60 -0.32 -3.74
C ARG A 314 -6.95 -0.13 -5.20
N LEU A 315 -6.47 0.97 -5.77
CA LEU A 315 -6.54 1.27 -7.20
C LEU A 315 -5.40 2.22 -7.57
N ASP A 316 -5.05 2.25 -8.85
CA ASP A 316 -4.25 3.34 -9.41
C ASP A 316 -5.20 4.31 -10.12
N LEU A 317 -5.13 5.59 -9.78
CA LEU A 317 -5.79 6.66 -10.51
C LEU A 317 -4.71 7.44 -11.26
N HIS A 318 -4.72 7.33 -12.59
CA HIS A 318 -3.55 7.68 -13.41
C HIS A 318 -2.28 6.98 -12.89
N THR A 319 -1.21 7.70 -12.55
CA THR A 319 0.05 7.09 -12.03
C THR A 319 0.18 7.15 -10.50
N THR A 320 -0.92 7.48 -9.81
CA THR A 320 -0.95 7.57 -8.35
C THR A 320 -1.73 6.42 -7.76
N SER A 321 -1.06 5.65 -6.90
CA SER A 321 -1.65 4.51 -6.21
C SER A 321 -2.38 4.95 -4.93
N LEU A 322 -3.66 4.60 -4.84
CA LEU A 322 -4.55 4.92 -3.74
C LEU A 322 -4.93 3.64 -2.99
N CYS A 323 -4.97 3.69 -1.66
CA CYS A 323 -5.48 2.61 -0.82
C CYS A 323 -6.45 3.14 0.23
N PHE A 324 -7.63 2.53 0.29
CA PHE A 324 -8.70 2.85 1.24
C PHE A 324 -8.87 1.65 2.16
N VAL A 325 -8.82 1.87 3.48
CA VAL A 325 -8.97 0.83 4.50
C VAL A 325 -10.13 1.19 5.40
N ASN A 326 -11.12 0.31 5.51
CA ASN A 326 -12.20 0.41 6.49
C ASN A 326 -11.99 -0.64 7.58
N SER A 327 -11.98 -0.24 8.86
CA SER A 327 -11.81 -1.17 9.97
C SER A 327 -12.87 -1.03 11.06
N HIS A 328 -13.15 -2.15 11.73
CA HIS A 328 -13.92 -2.20 12.96
C HIS A 328 -13.05 -2.88 14.03
N LEU A 329 -12.44 -2.09 14.90
CA LEU A 329 -11.50 -2.58 15.92
C LEU A 329 -12.20 -3.00 17.21
N ALA A 330 -11.49 -3.73 18.08
CA ALA A 330 -12.04 -4.22 19.34
C ALA A 330 -12.73 -3.14 20.20
N ALA A 331 -13.90 -3.49 20.71
CA ALA A 331 -14.73 -2.63 21.56
C ALA A 331 -14.26 -2.66 23.03
N HIS A 332 -14.97 -1.90 23.88
CA HIS A 332 -14.70 -1.71 25.31
C HIS A 332 -13.54 -0.77 25.63
N THR A 333 -13.69 0.00 26.71
CA THR A 333 -12.77 1.09 27.05
C THR A 333 -11.38 0.56 27.39
N GLU A 334 -11.32 -0.58 28.06
CA GLU A 334 -10.10 -1.19 28.60
C GLU A 334 -9.22 -1.84 27.52
N GLU A 335 -9.78 -2.12 26.34
CA GLU A 335 -9.15 -2.96 25.30
C GLU A 335 -8.33 -2.14 24.26
N TYR A 336 -7.64 -1.08 24.68
CA TYR A 336 -6.88 -0.27 23.72
C TYR A 336 -5.62 -0.98 23.21
N GLU A 337 -4.96 -1.81 24.01
CA GLU A 337 -3.86 -2.66 23.52
C GLU A 337 -4.35 -3.65 22.47
N ARG A 338 -5.57 -4.19 22.65
CA ARG A 338 -6.19 -5.05 21.66
C ARG A 338 -6.50 -4.30 20.37
N ARG A 339 -6.99 -3.05 20.44
CA ARG A 339 -7.16 -2.20 19.25
C ARG A 339 -5.83 -1.93 18.55
N ASN A 340 -4.75 -1.69 19.30
CA ASN A 340 -3.42 -1.54 18.72
C ASN A 340 -3.00 -2.83 17.97
N GLN A 341 -3.25 -4.00 18.56
CA GLN A 341 -2.96 -5.28 17.91
C GLN A 341 -3.82 -5.51 16.67
N ASP A 342 -5.13 -5.21 16.72
CA ASP A 342 -6.02 -5.32 15.56
C ASP A 342 -5.51 -4.43 14.41
N TYR A 343 -5.05 -3.20 14.69
CA TYR A 343 -4.42 -2.34 13.70
C TYR A 343 -3.19 -3.00 13.05
N HIS A 344 -2.26 -3.52 13.85
CA HIS A 344 -1.05 -4.18 13.33
C HIS A 344 -1.37 -5.45 12.54
N ASP A 345 -2.36 -6.22 12.97
CA ASP A 345 -2.80 -7.41 12.26
C ASP A 345 -3.38 -7.04 10.89
N ILE A 346 -4.18 -5.97 10.79
CA ILE A 346 -4.72 -5.49 9.50
C ILE A 346 -3.60 -4.96 8.61
N ASP A 347 -2.72 -4.10 9.13
CA ASP A 347 -1.63 -3.48 8.37
C ASP A 347 -0.63 -4.52 7.82
N SER A 348 -0.40 -5.60 8.55
CA SER A 348 0.54 -6.67 8.15
C SER A 348 -0.07 -7.79 7.32
N ARG A 349 -1.37 -8.10 7.47
CA ARG A 349 -2.01 -9.26 6.81
C ARG A 349 -2.77 -8.90 5.55
N ILE A 350 -3.21 -7.64 5.38
CA ILE A 350 -3.82 -7.22 4.11
C ILE A 350 -2.74 -7.23 3.02
N ALA A 351 -2.97 -8.05 2.00
CA ALA A 351 -2.06 -8.24 0.88
C ALA A 351 -2.83 -8.39 -0.44
N PHE A 352 -2.59 -7.46 -1.36
CA PHE A 352 -3.15 -7.48 -2.71
C PHE A 352 -2.32 -8.43 -3.59
N THR A 353 -2.84 -9.63 -3.85
CA THR A 353 -2.12 -10.74 -4.51
C THR A 353 -2.09 -10.66 -6.03
N GLY A 354 -2.78 -9.68 -6.63
CA GLY A 354 -2.71 -9.40 -8.08
C GLY A 354 -1.38 -8.79 -8.54
N PHE A 355 -0.40 -8.67 -7.64
CA PHE A 355 0.93 -8.13 -7.90
C PHE A 355 2.00 -9.15 -7.49
N LEU A 356 3.14 -9.10 -8.16
CA LEU A 356 4.32 -9.90 -7.83
C LEU A 356 5.48 -8.93 -7.57
N PRO A 357 6.00 -8.86 -6.32
CA PRO A 357 5.42 -9.42 -5.09
C PRO A 357 4.06 -8.78 -4.73
N PRO A 358 3.24 -9.43 -3.87
CA PRO A 358 1.98 -8.86 -3.40
C PRO A 358 2.20 -7.48 -2.76
N LYS A 359 1.32 -6.53 -3.07
CA LYS A 359 1.37 -5.20 -2.45
C LYS A 359 0.68 -5.23 -1.09
N SER A 360 1.30 -4.59 -0.10
CA SER A 360 0.69 -4.31 1.20
C SER A 360 0.05 -2.92 1.22
N ILE A 361 -0.70 -2.59 2.27
CA ILE A 361 -1.29 -1.25 2.44
C ILE A 361 -0.23 -0.16 2.31
N LYS A 362 0.96 -0.38 2.91
CA LYS A 362 2.02 0.63 2.96
C LYS A 362 2.74 0.91 1.64
N ASP A 363 2.52 0.10 0.61
CA ASP A 363 3.18 0.26 -0.70
C ASP A 363 2.44 1.25 -1.63
N HIS A 364 1.49 2.03 -1.10
CA HIS A 364 0.70 3.00 -1.88
C HIS A 364 1.13 4.44 -1.63
N ASP A 365 1.03 5.27 -2.66
CA ASP A 365 1.37 6.70 -2.63
C ASP A 365 0.50 7.46 -1.61
N GLN A 366 -0.80 7.16 -1.60
CA GLN A 366 -1.77 7.76 -0.69
C GLN A 366 -2.67 6.70 -0.06
N ILE A 367 -2.84 6.78 1.25
CA ILE A 367 -3.60 5.82 2.05
C ILE A 367 -4.60 6.59 2.91
N TYR A 368 -5.85 6.14 2.90
CA TYR A 368 -6.94 6.67 3.70
C TYR A 368 -7.48 5.53 4.57
N TRP A 369 -7.38 5.68 5.88
CA TRP A 369 -7.84 4.69 6.85
C TRP A 369 -9.02 5.27 7.63
N LEU A 370 -10.17 4.61 7.53
CA LEU A 370 -11.43 5.03 8.12
C LEU A 370 -12.05 3.88 8.93
N GLY A 371 -13.02 4.20 9.78
CA GLY A 371 -13.81 3.16 10.45
C GLY A 371 -14.22 3.50 11.87
N ASP A 372 -14.92 2.55 12.49
CA ASP A 372 -15.10 2.49 13.93
C ASP A 372 -13.83 1.91 14.56
N LEU A 373 -12.91 2.80 14.91
CA LEU A 373 -11.66 2.45 15.55
C LEU A 373 -11.83 2.17 17.04
N ASN A 374 -13.00 2.43 17.60
CA ASN A 374 -13.42 2.10 18.97
C ASN A 374 -12.55 2.62 20.12
N TYR A 375 -11.58 3.51 19.86
CA TYR A 375 -10.84 4.19 20.92
C TYR A 375 -11.75 5.12 21.72
N ARG A 376 -11.50 5.20 23.03
CA ARG A 376 -12.38 5.86 24.00
C ARG A 376 -11.68 7.01 24.70
N ILE A 377 -12.46 7.85 25.36
CA ILE A 377 -11.95 8.86 26.29
C ILE A 377 -11.66 8.15 27.62
N THR A 378 -10.47 8.39 28.16
CA THR A 378 -10.03 7.86 29.47
C THR A 378 -9.74 9.00 30.44
N GLU A 379 -9.50 8.69 31.72
CA GLU A 379 -8.96 9.64 32.73
C GLU A 379 -9.87 10.84 33.09
N LEU A 380 -10.96 11.09 32.37
CA LEU A 380 -11.98 12.10 32.68
C LEU A 380 -13.27 11.44 33.20
N ASP A 381 -13.83 12.03 34.26
CA ASP A 381 -15.15 11.65 34.75
C ASP A 381 -16.25 11.92 33.71
N LEU A 382 -17.26 11.06 33.66
CA LEU A 382 -18.35 11.12 32.68
C LEU A 382 -19.10 12.44 32.70
N LEU A 383 -19.40 12.99 33.88
CA LEU A 383 -20.11 14.27 34.00
C LEU A 383 -19.24 15.41 33.49
N LYS A 384 -17.93 15.33 33.74
CA LYS A 384 -16.96 16.31 33.24
C LYS A 384 -16.83 16.25 31.72
N VAL A 385 -16.76 15.05 31.14
CA VAL A 385 -16.75 14.83 29.68
C VAL A 385 -17.99 15.46 29.05
N LYS A 386 -19.19 15.10 29.53
CA LYS A 386 -20.45 15.66 29.03
C LYS A 386 -20.51 17.19 29.16
N SER A 387 -20.05 17.74 30.28
CA SER A 387 -19.99 19.19 30.51
C SER A 387 -19.06 19.90 29.51
N LEU A 388 -17.85 19.37 29.29
CA LEU A 388 -16.89 19.96 28.34
C LEU A 388 -17.38 19.89 26.88
N ILE A 389 -17.96 18.75 26.49
CA ILE A 389 -18.58 18.57 25.16
C ILE A 389 -19.72 19.57 24.95
N ASN A 390 -20.59 19.77 25.95
CA ASN A 390 -21.69 20.73 25.86
C ASN A 390 -21.21 22.19 25.76
N LEU A 391 -20.03 22.49 26.30
CA LEU A 391 -19.38 23.79 26.15
C LEU A 391 -18.55 23.94 24.86
N GLY A 392 -18.56 22.93 23.98
CA GLY A 392 -17.78 22.93 22.74
C GLY A 392 -16.26 22.82 22.95
N LYS A 393 -15.81 22.42 24.14
CA LYS A 393 -14.38 22.29 24.49
C LYS A 393 -13.81 20.95 24.06
N TYR A 394 -13.94 20.62 22.77
CA TYR A 394 -13.56 19.30 22.24
C TYR A 394 -12.05 19.04 22.39
N GLU A 395 -11.21 20.02 22.08
CA GLU A 395 -9.74 19.90 22.17
C GLU A 395 -9.27 19.40 23.54
N THR A 396 -9.81 19.97 24.63
CA THR A 396 -9.48 19.55 26.00
C THR A 396 -9.83 18.09 26.28
N VAL A 397 -10.93 17.60 25.71
CA VAL A 397 -11.38 16.22 25.90
C VAL A 397 -10.56 15.28 25.01
N VAL A 398 -10.22 15.70 23.79
CA VAL A 398 -9.38 14.96 22.84
C VAL A 398 -7.97 14.70 23.40
N GLU A 399 -7.43 15.55 24.29
CA GLU A 399 -6.17 15.22 25.00
C GLU A 399 -6.22 13.91 25.81
N HIS A 400 -7.43 13.45 26.15
CA HIS A 400 -7.67 12.23 26.91
C HIS A 400 -8.21 11.08 26.04
N ASP A 401 -8.22 11.27 24.71
CA ASP A 401 -8.57 10.27 23.71
C ASP A 401 -7.46 9.22 23.58
N GLN A 402 -7.83 7.95 23.67
CA GLN A 402 -6.87 6.86 23.56
C GLN A 402 -6.19 6.82 22.19
N LEU A 403 -6.89 7.10 21.08
CA LEU A 403 -6.24 7.08 19.76
C LEU A 403 -5.17 8.16 19.69
N LYS A 404 -5.49 9.40 20.10
CA LYS A 404 -4.51 10.48 20.16
C LYS A 404 -3.27 10.10 20.97
N ARG A 405 -3.46 9.49 22.15
CA ARG A 405 -2.35 9.04 23.00
C ARG A 405 -1.52 7.94 22.33
N GLN A 406 -2.16 6.87 21.84
CA GLN A 406 -1.46 5.74 21.22
C GLN A 406 -0.75 6.14 19.92
N HIS A 407 -1.33 7.05 19.14
CA HIS A 407 -0.71 7.63 17.95
C HIS A 407 0.49 8.52 18.30
N THR A 408 0.37 9.39 19.31
CA THR A 408 1.46 10.28 19.77
C THR A 408 2.66 9.49 20.32
N LEU A 409 2.39 8.39 21.03
CA LEU A 409 3.43 7.46 21.49
C LEU A 409 4.05 6.62 20.35
N GLY A 410 3.51 6.72 19.13
CA GLY A 410 3.96 5.94 17.99
C GLY A 410 3.67 4.45 18.14
N HIS A 411 2.63 4.05 18.88
CA HIS A 411 2.23 2.64 18.94
C HIS A 411 1.44 2.23 17.72
N VAL A 412 0.59 3.12 17.19
CA VAL A 412 -0.29 2.86 16.05
C VAL A 412 -0.20 3.97 15.02
N PHE A 413 -0.63 3.70 13.79
CA PHE A 413 -0.80 4.69 12.72
C PHE A 413 0.43 5.58 12.47
N ARG A 414 1.65 5.02 12.55
CA ARG A 414 2.88 5.78 12.34
C ARG A 414 2.89 6.46 10.96
N GLY A 415 3.15 7.76 10.96
CA GLY A 415 3.20 8.59 9.76
C GLY A 415 1.84 9.00 9.21
N TYR A 416 0.73 8.53 9.81
CA TYR A 416 -0.59 9.03 9.46
C TYR A 416 -0.83 10.40 10.11
N LYS A 417 -1.77 11.13 9.53
CA LYS A 417 -2.31 12.39 10.03
C LYS A 417 -3.81 12.20 10.23
N GLU A 418 -4.34 12.95 11.18
CA GLU A 418 -5.77 13.05 11.43
C GLU A 418 -6.15 14.52 11.47
N GLY A 419 -7.36 14.83 11.01
CA GLY A 419 -7.87 16.18 11.07
C GLY A 419 -8.13 16.68 12.48
N THR A 420 -8.20 18.00 12.63
CA THR A 420 -8.58 18.58 13.91
C THR A 420 -10.06 18.27 14.19
N ILE A 421 -10.34 17.58 15.30
CA ILE A 421 -11.69 17.24 15.71
C ILE A 421 -12.38 18.48 16.26
N GLN A 422 -13.39 18.97 15.54
CA GLN A 422 -14.22 20.12 15.90
C GLN A 422 -15.71 19.77 16.03
N PHE A 423 -16.02 18.48 16.18
CA PHE A 423 -17.38 17.93 16.27
C PHE A 423 -17.55 17.08 17.54
N LYS A 424 -18.80 16.89 17.97
CA LYS A 424 -19.14 16.10 19.15
C LYS A 424 -18.72 14.63 18.97
N PRO A 425 -18.46 13.89 20.07
CA PRO A 425 -18.31 12.44 20.01
C PRO A 425 -19.46 11.77 19.24
N THR A 426 -19.13 10.77 18.44
CA THR A 426 -20.07 10.11 17.53
C THR A 426 -20.73 8.89 18.13
N TYR A 427 -20.27 8.45 19.30
CA TYR A 427 -20.80 7.35 20.10
C TYR A 427 -20.98 7.82 21.56
N LYS A 428 -21.92 7.32 22.37
CA LYS A 428 -23.05 6.43 22.06
C LYS A 428 -24.35 7.20 22.26
N TYR A 429 -25.23 7.13 21.28
CA TYR A 429 -26.55 7.78 21.31
C TYR A 429 -27.67 6.77 21.52
N ASP A 430 -28.78 7.22 22.09
CA ASP A 430 -30.03 6.47 22.01
C ASP A 430 -30.56 6.54 20.57
N VAL A 431 -30.85 5.37 19.98
CA VAL A 431 -31.28 5.26 18.58
C VAL A 431 -32.51 6.14 18.32
N GLY A 432 -32.48 6.91 17.23
CA GLY A 432 -33.53 7.86 16.85
C GLY A 432 -33.40 9.25 17.48
N THR A 433 -32.42 9.49 18.35
CA THR A 433 -32.29 10.73 19.12
C THR A 433 -30.90 11.38 18.97
N ASP A 434 -30.72 12.54 19.61
CA ASP A 434 -29.40 13.13 19.88
C ASP A 434 -29.02 13.03 21.37
N ASP A 435 -29.76 12.22 22.12
CA ASP A 435 -29.53 12.00 23.54
C ASP A 435 -28.45 10.94 23.73
N TRP A 436 -27.60 11.15 24.73
CA TRP A 436 -26.58 10.18 25.12
C TRP A 436 -27.23 8.92 25.71
N ASP A 437 -26.55 7.78 25.55
CA ASP A 437 -26.95 6.46 26.07
C ASP A 437 -27.59 6.54 27.46
N SER A 438 -28.91 6.32 27.51
CA SER A 438 -29.73 6.29 28.73
C SER A 438 -29.89 4.88 29.29
N SER A 439 -29.30 3.87 28.64
CA SER A 439 -29.33 2.50 29.14
C SER A 439 -28.59 2.37 30.48
N GLU A 440 -28.83 1.26 31.18
CA GLU A 440 -28.14 0.94 32.45
C GLU A 440 -26.61 0.93 32.32
N LYS A 441 -26.09 0.71 31.10
CA LYS A 441 -24.64 0.72 30.83
C LYS A 441 -24.04 2.13 30.78
N ALA A 442 -24.88 3.16 30.60
CA ALA A 442 -24.54 4.58 30.60
C ALA A 442 -23.18 4.87 29.96
N ARG A 443 -22.98 4.38 28.73
CA ARG A 443 -21.67 4.43 28.06
C ARG A 443 -21.21 5.88 27.92
N ALA A 444 -19.92 6.09 28.23
CA ALA A 444 -19.30 7.38 28.04
C ALA A 444 -19.26 7.74 26.55
N PRO A 445 -19.50 9.02 26.19
CA PRO A 445 -19.29 9.48 24.82
C PRO A 445 -17.85 9.19 24.35
N ALA A 446 -17.65 8.90 23.07
CA ALA A 446 -16.34 8.70 22.46
C ALA A 446 -16.31 9.03 20.97
N TRP A 447 -15.14 9.45 20.47
CA TRP A 447 -14.85 9.54 19.03
C TRP A 447 -14.36 8.18 18.53
N CYS A 448 -15.31 7.26 18.41
CA CYS A 448 -15.06 5.92 17.88
C CYS A 448 -14.79 5.95 16.37
N ASP A 449 -15.53 6.78 15.65
CA ASP A 449 -15.53 6.84 14.19
C ASP A 449 -14.51 7.86 13.69
N ARG A 450 -13.48 7.42 12.97
CA ARG A 450 -12.29 8.23 12.64
C ARG A 450 -11.87 8.10 11.19
N VAL A 451 -11.14 9.11 10.71
CA VAL A 451 -10.52 9.11 9.37
C VAL A 451 -9.10 9.65 9.49
N LEU A 452 -8.13 8.81 9.16
CA LEU A 452 -6.70 9.11 9.13
C LEU A 452 -6.19 8.94 7.70
N TYR A 453 -5.08 9.61 7.38
CA TYR A 453 -4.48 9.56 6.05
C TYR A 453 -2.95 9.59 6.10
N ARG A 454 -2.29 8.98 5.11
CA ARG A 454 -0.83 8.99 4.96
C ARG A 454 -0.46 9.10 3.49
N GLY A 455 0.56 9.89 3.18
CA GLY A 455 1.04 10.10 1.82
C GLY A 455 1.35 11.56 1.54
N GLU A 456 2.02 11.81 0.42
CA GLU A 456 2.29 13.16 -0.08
C GLU A 456 1.14 13.67 -0.96
N GLY A 457 1.04 14.99 -1.11
CA GLY A 457 0.01 15.60 -1.95
C GLY A 457 -1.42 15.59 -1.36
N ILE A 458 -1.61 15.08 -0.14
CA ILE A 458 -2.93 15.04 0.52
C ILE A 458 -3.12 16.28 1.38
N ARG A 459 -4.14 17.08 1.07
CA ARG A 459 -4.56 18.24 1.86
C ARG A 459 -5.98 18.01 2.35
N GLN A 460 -6.15 17.89 3.67
CA GLN A 460 -7.48 17.82 4.26
C GLN A 460 -8.17 19.18 4.13
N LEU A 461 -9.40 19.15 3.62
CA LEU A 461 -10.27 20.32 3.56
C LEU A 461 -11.01 20.49 4.89
N VAL A 462 -11.76 21.58 5.05
CA VAL A 462 -12.35 21.99 6.34
C VAL A 462 -13.37 20.96 6.87
N ASP A 463 -13.94 20.12 6.00
CA ASP A 463 -15.07 19.23 6.30
C ASP A 463 -14.72 17.91 7.01
N TYR A 464 -13.81 17.92 7.99
CA TYR A 464 -13.68 16.78 8.92
C TYR A 464 -14.71 16.90 10.05
N THR A 465 -15.87 16.26 9.89
CA THR A 465 -17.03 16.47 10.78
C THR A 465 -17.94 15.24 10.88
N SER A 466 -18.87 15.27 11.83
CA SER A 466 -19.96 14.29 11.96
C SER A 466 -21.29 14.84 11.42
N ILE A 467 -22.20 13.96 11.03
CA ILE A 467 -23.52 14.31 10.48
C ILE A 467 -24.64 13.93 11.49
N PRO A 468 -24.95 14.79 12.48
CA PRO A 468 -25.86 14.45 13.58
C PRO A 468 -27.33 14.30 13.17
N ILE A 469 -27.72 14.85 12.01
CA ILE A 469 -29.08 14.75 11.49
C ILE A 469 -29.48 13.30 11.16
N LEU A 470 -28.51 12.42 10.90
CA LEU A 470 -28.74 10.99 10.70
C LEU A 470 -28.74 10.28 12.06
N LYS A 471 -29.89 9.71 12.43
CA LYS A 471 -30.16 9.19 13.79
C LYS A 471 -30.56 7.72 13.83
N ILE A 472 -30.46 7.01 12.70
CA ILE A 472 -30.93 5.62 12.64
C ILE A 472 -30.04 4.66 13.43
N SER A 473 -28.79 5.05 13.72
CA SER A 473 -27.82 4.28 14.49
C SER A 473 -27.55 4.97 15.83
N ASP A 474 -26.94 4.22 16.76
CA ASP A 474 -26.35 4.75 17.99
C ASP A 474 -25.00 5.43 17.75
N HIS A 475 -24.50 5.38 16.51
CA HIS A 475 -23.39 6.18 16.00
C HIS A 475 -23.85 7.26 15.03
N LYS A 476 -23.11 8.37 14.98
CA LYS A 476 -23.27 9.41 13.96
C LYS A 476 -22.24 9.22 12.83
N PRO A 477 -22.64 9.32 11.54
CA PRO A 477 -21.71 9.20 10.42
C PRO A 477 -20.66 10.31 10.48
N VAL A 478 -19.46 10.00 9.98
CA VAL A 478 -18.33 10.93 9.86
C VAL A 478 -17.97 11.09 8.39
N ILE A 479 -17.56 12.30 8.04
CA ILE A 479 -16.95 12.65 6.76
C ILE A 479 -15.56 13.25 6.99
N ALA A 480 -14.63 12.96 6.07
CA ALA A 480 -13.49 13.81 5.79
C ALA A 480 -13.37 14.06 4.28
N LEU A 481 -13.20 15.32 3.87
CA LEU A 481 -12.96 15.70 2.47
C LEU A 481 -11.49 16.08 2.28
N PHE A 482 -10.90 15.63 1.18
CA PHE A 482 -9.49 15.88 0.84
C PHE A 482 -9.38 16.47 -0.56
N ASN A 483 -8.41 17.35 -0.76
CA ASN A 483 -7.86 17.64 -2.07
C ASN A 483 -6.52 16.89 -2.19
N SER A 484 -6.44 15.99 -3.15
CA SER A 484 -5.34 15.05 -3.31
C SER A 484 -4.66 15.25 -4.66
N ASP A 485 -3.35 15.48 -4.64
CA ASP A 485 -2.56 15.62 -5.86
C ASP A 485 -2.38 14.25 -6.52
N ILE A 486 -2.94 14.11 -7.71
CA ILE A 486 -2.81 12.93 -8.56
C ILE A 486 -1.85 13.25 -9.69
N ARG A 487 -0.84 12.40 -9.90
CA ARG A 487 0.12 12.51 -11.01
C ARG A 487 -0.48 12.00 -12.31
N LEU A 488 -0.37 12.83 -13.35
CA LEU A 488 -0.78 12.57 -14.72
C LEU A 488 0.45 12.61 -15.64
N ILE A 489 0.36 11.90 -16.77
CA ILE A 489 1.40 11.88 -17.81
C ILE A 489 1.10 12.95 -18.86
N ASP A 490 2.04 13.87 -19.09
CA ASP A 490 2.08 14.71 -20.29
C ASP A 490 2.53 13.86 -21.47
N ASN A 491 1.57 13.41 -22.28
CA ASN A 491 1.83 12.52 -23.42
C ASN A 491 2.80 13.11 -24.46
N ILE A 492 2.87 14.44 -24.60
CA ILE A 492 3.78 15.07 -25.56
C ILE A 492 5.21 14.96 -25.06
N LYS A 493 5.44 15.32 -23.79
CA LYS A 493 6.75 15.18 -23.15
C LYS A 493 7.17 13.72 -23.04
N TYR A 494 6.25 12.84 -22.65
CA TYR A 494 6.49 11.40 -22.57
C TYR A 494 6.97 10.85 -23.91
N ARG A 495 6.26 11.14 -25.02
CA ARG A 495 6.66 10.67 -26.35
C ARG A 495 8.02 11.20 -26.75
N LYS A 496 8.26 12.50 -26.53
CA LYS A 496 9.55 13.12 -26.85
C LYS A 496 10.71 12.45 -26.08
N ILE A 497 10.58 12.32 -24.77
CA ILE A 497 11.60 11.68 -23.93
C ILE A 497 11.75 10.20 -24.30
N HIS A 498 10.64 9.50 -24.54
CA HIS A 498 10.66 8.11 -24.98
C HIS A 498 11.37 7.94 -26.32
N GLU A 499 11.16 8.83 -27.29
CA GLU A 499 11.86 8.82 -28.58
C GLU A 499 13.36 9.09 -28.40
N GLU A 500 13.74 10.05 -27.55
CA GLU A 500 15.14 10.35 -27.21
C GLU A 500 15.83 9.12 -26.58
N VAL A 501 15.22 8.56 -25.52
CA VAL A 501 15.69 7.36 -24.82
C VAL A 501 15.74 6.15 -25.76
N SER A 502 14.73 5.97 -26.61
CA SER A 502 14.66 4.86 -27.58
C SER A 502 15.71 4.98 -28.67
N THR A 503 16.08 6.21 -29.07
CA THR A 503 17.08 6.49 -30.10
C THR A 503 18.49 6.36 -29.54
N ASP A 504 18.76 6.86 -28.34
CA ASP A 504 20.03 6.63 -27.66
C ASP A 504 20.28 5.14 -27.43
N SER A 505 19.22 4.40 -27.06
CA SER A 505 19.24 2.93 -26.99
C SER A 505 19.62 2.26 -28.33
N LEU A 506 19.18 2.83 -29.46
CA LEU A 506 19.51 2.34 -30.82
C LEU A 506 20.95 2.67 -31.21
N VAL A 507 21.40 3.90 -30.98
CA VAL A 507 22.74 4.38 -31.33
C VAL A 507 23.80 3.56 -30.56
N ILE A 508 23.58 3.28 -29.28
CA ILE A 508 24.48 2.45 -28.47
C ILE A 508 24.56 1.00 -28.99
N SER A 509 23.44 0.43 -29.46
CA SER A 509 23.42 -0.91 -30.06
C SER A 509 24.24 -1.03 -31.36
N SER A 510 24.42 0.09 -32.07
CA SER A 510 25.21 0.16 -33.30
C SER A 510 26.72 0.31 -33.04
N ILE A 511 27.11 0.98 -31.96
CA ILE A 511 28.51 1.19 -31.55
C ILE A 511 29.14 -0.12 -31.02
N GLY A 512 28.37 -0.97 -30.33
CA GLY A 512 28.82 -2.28 -29.85
C GLY A 512 29.15 -3.32 -30.95
N ARG A 513 28.81 -3.05 -32.22
CA ARG A 513 29.17 -3.91 -33.35
C ARG A 513 30.52 -3.56 -33.99
N TYR A 514 31.16 -2.44 -33.62
CA TYR A 514 32.40 -1.97 -34.25
C TYR A 514 33.70 -2.34 -33.51
N THR A 515 33.66 -3.06 -32.38
CA THR A 515 34.86 -3.42 -31.59
C THR A 515 35.30 -4.89 -31.70
N LYS A 516 34.87 -5.62 -32.73
CA LYS A 516 35.45 -6.93 -33.11
C LYS A 516 35.99 -6.93 -34.54
N LYS A 517 37.07 -6.18 -34.77
CA LYS A 517 38.05 -6.45 -35.83
C LYS A 517 39.42 -5.90 -35.42
N SER A 518 40.20 -6.76 -34.77
CA SER A 518 41.64 -6.97 -34.96
C SER A 518 42.11 -8.02 -33.97
#